data_AF-A0A0C2N906-F1
#
_entry.id   AF-A0A0C2N906-F1
#
_cell.length_a   1.000
_cell.length_b   1.000
_cell.length_c   1.000
_cell.angle_alpha   90.00
_cell.angle_beta   90.00
_cell.angle_gamma   90.00
#
_symmetry.space_group_name_H-M   'P 1'
#
loop_
_entity.id
_entity.type
_entity.pdbx_description
1 polymer ?
#
loop_
_entity_poly.entity_id
_entity_poly.type
_entity_poly.pdbx_seq_one_letter_code
_entity_poly.pdbx_strand_id
1 'polypeptide(L)'
;MPPVYYGSKRNFSESAINNHEETPNIPHLAKFLVAKKIVNNIFQDTETLLKDEYDFYKNNPVDSTVEFKIFEQLEEITTSINRIIVIRQILTRDTMKVAFFGRTSNGKSSVINAILGDSILPSGIGHTTSCFLSMKGCSEPEPFVIAPESPEKLAISVNCRIM
;
A
#
# COMPACT_ATOMS: atom_id res chain seq x y z
N MET A 1 8.97 -3.26 -16.88
CA MET A 1 7.81 -3.18 -15.95
C MET A 1 6.56 -2.92 -16.78
N PRO A 2 5.34 -3.36 -16.44
CA PRO A 2 4.15 -2.94 -17.20
C PRO A 2 3.84 -1.45 -16.98
N PRO A 3 3.23 -0.75 -17.95
CA PRO A 3 2.71 0.60 -17.73
C PRO A 3 1.67 0.60 -16.59
N VAL A 4 1.67 1.68 -15.80
CA VAL A 4 0.78 1.83 -14.65
C VAL A 4 -0.15 3.03 -14.87
N TYR A 5 -1.45 2.75 -14.90
CA TYR A 5 -2.52 3.74 -14.94
C TYR A 5 -2.87 4.18 -13.52
N TYR A 6 -2.97 5.48 -13.30
CA TYR A 6 -3.42 6.09 -12.06
C TYR A 6 -4.76 6.77 -12.30
N GLY A 7 -5.81 6.26 -11.65
CA GLY A 7 -7.14 6.86 -11.68
C GLY A 7 -7.40 7.69 -10.42
N SER A 8 -8.27 8.70 -10.53
CA SER A 8 -8.69 9.48 -9.36
C SER A 8 -9.44 8.59 -8.36
N LYS A 9 -9.08 8.66 -7.08
CA LYS A 9 -9.79 7.94 -6.01
C LYS A 9 -11.24 8.40 -5.95
N ARG A 10 -12.19 7.47 -6.12
CA ARG A 10 -13.56 7.70 -5.69
C ARG A 10 -13.56 7.77 -4.16
N ASN A 11 -14.06 8.88 -3.61
CA ASN A 11 -14.17 9.08 -2.16
C ASN A 11 -15.10 8.02 -1.56
N PHE A 12 -14.54 6.91 -1.08
CA PHE A 12 -15.22 6.11 -0.07
C PHE A 12 -15.18 6.92 1.21
N SER A 13 -16.34 7.15 1.83
CA SER A 13 -16.47 7.94 3.04
C SER A 13 -15.58 7.36 4.16
N GLU A 14 -14.47 8.03 4.46
CA GLU A 14 -13.54 7.68 5.55
C GLU A 14 -14.23 7.65 6.93
N SER A 15 -15.40 8.29 7.04
CA SER A 15 -16.24 8.29 8.24
C SER A 15 -16.70 6.90 8.70
N ALA A 16 -16.70 5.89 7.83
CA ALA A 16 -17.09 4.53 8.19
C ALA A 16 -15.96 3.69 8.83
N ILE A 17 -14.70 4.16 8.76
CA ILE A 17 -13.50 3.39 9.14
C ILE A 17 -13.02 3.75 10.56
N ASN A 18 -13.44 4.89 11.10
CA ASN A 18 -12.94 5.41 12.38
C ASN A 18 -13.75 4.97 13.61
N ASN A 19 -14.95 4.39 13.42
CA ASN A 19 -15.77 3.92 14.54
C ASN A 19 -15.52 2.42 14.74
N HIS A 20 -15.06 2.06 15.94
CA HIS A 20 -14.92 0.69 16.43
C HIS A 20 -16.27 -0.04 16.61
N GLU A 21 -17.38 0.58 16.19
CA GLU A 21 -18.70 -0.02 16.22
C GLU A 21 -18.88 -0.91 14.98
N GLU A 22 -19.34 -2.14 15.22
CA GLU A 22 -19.80 -3.08 14.21
C GLU A 22 -20.96 -2.46 13.42
N THR A 23 -20.65 -1.60 12.44
CA THR A 23 -21.65 -1.19 11.47
C THR A 23 -21.93 -2.42 10.59
N PRO A 24 -23.20 -2.84 10.44
CA PRO A 24 -23.54 -4.13 9.83
C PRO A 24 -23.24 -4.22 8.32
N ASN A 25 -22.58 -3.21 7.74
CA ASN A 25 -22.34 -3.13 6.29
C ASN A 25 -21.00 -2.46 5.92
N ILE A 26 -19.93 -2.74 6.68
CA ILE A 26 -18.57 -2.30 6.30
C ILE A 26 -18.15 -3.05 5.02
N PRO A 27 -17.76 -2.36 3.92
CA PRO A 27 -17.24 -3.01 2.73
C PRO A 27 -16.12 -3.99 3.06
N HIS A 28 -16.11 -5.19 2.47
CA HIS A 28 -15.11 -6.22 2.79
C HIS A 28 -13.66 -5.72 2.63
N LEU A 29 -13.40 -4.83 1.68
CA LEU A 29 -12.08 -4.24 1.49
C LEU A 29 -11.70 -3.25 2.60
N ALA A 30 -12.68 -2.60 3.26
CA ALA A 30 -12.43 -1.73 4.40
C ALA A 30 -11.96 -2.52 5.63
N LYS A 31 -12.35 -3.80 5.79
CA LYS A 31 -11.79 -4.67 6.84
C LYS A 31 -10.27 -4.83 6.71
N PHE A 32 -9.76 -4.90 5.48
CA PHE A 32 -8.31 -4.92 5.23
C PHE A 32 -7.63 -3.61 5.67
N LEU A 33 -8.26 -2.46 5.40
CA LEU A 33 -7.75 -1.15 5.85
C LEU A 33 -7.70 -1.06 7.39
N VAL A 34 -8.75 -1.52 8.07
CA VAL A 34 -8.79 -1.57 9.53
C VAL A 34 -7.69 -2.47 10.09
N ALA A 35 -7.61 -3.72 9.62
CA ALA A 35 -6.58 -4.66 10.05
C ALA A 35 -5.17 -4.09 9.81
N LYS A 36 -4.96 -3.46 8.65
CA LYS A 36 -3.69 -2.80 8.32
C LYS A 36 -3.36 -1.65 9.28
N LYS A 37 -4.34 -0.82 9.63
CA LYS A 37 -4.15 0.28 10.60
C LYS A 37 -3.73 -0.28 11.97
N ILE A 38 -4.40 -1.33 12.44
CA ILE A 38 -4.08 -2.00 13.71
C ILE A 38 -2.64 -2.54 13.70
N VAL A 39 -2.26 -3.28 12.65
CA VAL A 39 -0.90 -3.84 12.54
C VAL A 39 0.16 -2.73 12.50
N ASN A 40 -0.08 -1.65 11.75
CA ASN A 40 0.85 -0.52 11.72
C ASN A 40 1.01 0.14 13.09
N ASN A 41 -0.08 0.29 13.85
CA ASN A 41 -0.04 0.83 15.21
C ASN A 41 0.78 -0.06 16.15
N ILE A 42 0.55 -1.38 16.13
CA ILE A 42 1.32 -2.34 16.95
C ILE A 42 2.83 -2.21 16.70
N PHE A 43 3.25 -2.13 15.43
CA PHE A 43 4.67 -1.99 15.11
C PHE A 43 5.23 -0.61 15.45
N GLN A 44 4.41 0.45 15.39
CA GLN A 44 4.79 1.78 15.85
C GLN A 44 4.99 1.81 17.38
N ASP A 45 4.06 1.21 18.13
CA ASP A 45 4.14 1.12 19.58
C ASP A 45 5.35 0.29 20.02
N THR A 46 5.61 -0.82 19.32
CA THR A 46 6.80 -1.66 19.56
C THR A 46 8.11 -0.90 19.31
N GLU A 47 8.17 -0.07 18.26
CA GLU A 47 9.35 0.77 17.99
C GLU A 47 9.58 1.79 19.10
N THR A 48 8.51 2.45 19.57
CA THR A 48 8.57 3.41 20.67
C THR A 48 9.10 2.74 21.93
N LEU A 49 8.53 1.58 22.30
CA LEU A 49 8.96 0.82 23.48
C LEU A 49 10.45 0.47 23.45
N LEU A 50 10.96 -0.02 22.32
CA LEU A 50 12.38 -0.38 22.19
C LEU A 50 13.30 0.84 22.23
N LYS A 51 12.85 1.99 21.72
CA LYS A 51 13.61 3.25 21.84
C LYS A 51 13.67 3.72 23.28
N ASP A 52 12.55 3.65 23.99
CA ASP A 52 12.49 3.99 25.41
C ASP A 52 13.40 3.06 26.23
N GLU A 53 13.43 1.77 25.90
CA GLU A 53 14.33 0.79 26.52
C GLU A 53 15.81 1.10 26.22
N TYR A 54 16.14 1.40 24.96
CA TYR A 54 17.49 1.82 24.57
C TYR A 54 17.94 3.07 25.34
N ASP A 55 17.09 4.09 25.41
CA ASP A 55 17.37 5.33 26.10
C ASP A 55 17.48 5.12 27.62
N PHE A 56 16.69 4.21 28.19
CA PHE A 56 16.80 3.84 29.61
C PHE A 56 18.19 3.28 29.93
N TYR A 57 18.67 2.28 29.17
CA TYR A 57 19.99 1.69 29.40
C TYR A 57 21.14 2.66 29.10
N LYS A 58 20.99 3.53 28.10
CA LYS A 58 21.99 4.53 27.74
C LYS A 58 22.17 5.62 28.80
N ASN A 59 21.07 6.03 29.44
CA ASN A 59 21.07 7.17 30.37
C ASN A 59 21.28 6.76 31.84
N ASN A 60 21.29 5.47 32.17
CA ASN A 60 21.50 4.96 33.53
C ASN A 60 22.79 4.12 33.60
N PRO A 61 23.97 4.74 33.70
CA PRO A 61 25.23 4.01 33.80
C PRO A 61 25.29 3.20 35.10
N VAL A 62 25.74 1.94 34.98
CA VAL A 62 25.91 0.99 36.08
C VAL A 62 27.39 0.65 36.24
N ASP A 63 27.78 0.08 37.39
CA ASP A 63 29.15 -0.33 37.70
C ASP A 63 29.78 -1.19 36.57
N SER A 64 31.11 -1.10 36.45
CA SER A 64 31.97 -1.63 35.37
C SER A 64 31.74 -3.09 34.94
N THR A 65 31.27 -3.96 35.83
CA THR A 65 30.92 -5.36 35.51
C THR A 65 29.54 -5.52 34.86
N VAL A 66 28.62 -4.60 35.13
CA VAL A 66 27.29 -4.56 34.52
C VAL A 66 27.34 -3.89 33.14
N GLU A 67 28.29 -2.97 32.96
CA GLU A 67 28.50 -2.21 31.72
C GLU A 67 28.66 -3.12 30.49
N PHE A 68 29.46 -4.20 30.58
CA PHE A 68 29.65 -5.15 29.46
C PHE A 68 28.35 -5.86 29.02
N LYS A 69 27.51 -6.28 29.98
CA LYS A 69 26.21 -6.91 29.68
C LYS A 69 25.23 -5.91 29.06
N ILE A 70 25.28 -4.64 29.51
CA ILE A 70 24.47 -3.57 28.94
C ILE A 70 24.88 -3.30 27.49
N PHE A 71 26.18 -3.31 27.16
CA PHE A 71 26.63 -3.13 25.78
C PHE A 71 26.07 -4.20 24.84
N GLU A 72 26.10 -5.47 25.24
CA GLU A 72 25.53 -6.58 24.45
C GLU A 72 24.01 -6.40 24.26
N GLN A 73 23.28 -6.06 25.33
CA GLN A 73 21.85 -5.77 25.26
C GLN A 73 21.52 -4.57 24.35
N LEU A 74 22.31 -3.50 24.41
CA LEU A 74 22.13 -2.31 23.57
C LEU A 74 22.32 -2.65 22.08
N GLU A 75 23.24 -3.54 21.74
CA GLU A 75 23.44 -4.01 20.36
C GLU A 75 22.23 -4.83 19.87
N GLU A 76 21.70 -5.72 20.72
CA GLU A 76 20.49 -6.49 20.42
C GLU A 76 19.25 -5.60 20.24
N ILE A 77 19.05 -4.62 21.13
CA ILE A 77 17.96 -3.64 21.05
C ILE A 77 18.09 -2.83 19.76
N THR A 78 19.28 -2.33 19.45
CA THR A 78 19.56 -1.57 18.21
C THR A 78 19.22 -2.41 16.98
N THR A 79 19.63 -3.68 16.97
CA THR A 79 19.30 -4.63 15.88
C THR A 79 17.80 -4.83 15.75
N SER A 80 17.09 -4.95 16.86
CA SER A 80 15.63 -5.13 16.89
C SER A 80 14.87 -3.91 16.39
N ILE A 81 15.30 -2.70 16.79
CA ILE A 81 14.78 -1.43 16.27
C ILE A 81 14.92 -1.38 14.75
N ASN A 82 16.11 -1.71 14.22
CA ASN A 82 16.35 -1.72 12.78
C ASN A 82 15.43 -2.70 12.04
N ARG A 83 15.21 -3.90 12.60
CA ARG A 83 14.27 -4.89 12.04
C ARG A 83 12.85 -4.34 12.00
N ILE A 84 12.39 -3.69 13.06
CA ILE A 84 11.04 -3.09 13.12
C ILE A 84 10.90 -1.97 12.09
N ILE A 85 11.88 -1.08 11.97
CA ILE A 85 11.88 -0.01 10.96
C ILE A 85 11.68 -0.59 9.55
N VAL A 86 12.42 -1.65 9.20
CA VAL A 86 12.28 -2.32 7.91
C VAL A 86 10.88 -2.92 7.73
N ILE A 87 10.34 -3.60 8.75
CA ILE A 87 8.98 -4.16 8.69
C ILE A 87 7.94 -3.05 8.50
N ARG A 88 8.07 -1.94 9.21
CA ARG A 88 7.18 -0.78 9.06
C ARG A 88 7.21 -0.21 7.66
N GLN A 89 8.39 -0.07 7.04
CA GLN A 89 8.51 0.35 5.64
C GLN A 89 7.84 -0.60 4.64
N ILE A 90 7.76 -1.89 4.97
CA ILE A 90 7.05 -2.88 4.15
C ILE A 90 5.53 -2.77 4.38
N LEU A 91 5.10 -2.64 5.64
CA LEU A 91 3.70 -2.54 6.02
C LEU A 91 3.03 -1.26 5.52
N THR A 92 3.76 -0.16 5.36
CA THR A 92 3.20 1.10 4.80
C THR A 92 2.85 0.98 3.32
N ARG A 93 3.34 -0.02 2.58
CA ARG A 93 3.04 -0.19 1.16
C ARG A 93 1.54 -0.51 0.94
N ASP A 94 0.81 0.43 0.35
CA ASP A 94 -0.65 0.38 0.17
C ASP A 94 -1.07 -0.24 -1.17
N THR A 95 -1.01 -1.58 -1.28
CA THR A 95 -1.62 -2.23 -2.45
C THR A 95 -2.20 -3.61 -2.12
N MET A 96 -3.49 -3.80 -2.37
CA MET A 96 -4.04 -5.11 -2.70
C MET A 96 -3.88 -5.32 -4.20
N LYS A 97 -3.49 -6.53 -4.62
CA LYS A 97 -3.32 -6.86 -6.04
C LYS A 97 -4.31 -7.95 -6.43
N VAL A 98 -5.06 -7.68 -7.49
CA VAL A 98 -5.90 -8.67 -8.19
C VAL A 98 -5.40 -8.73 -9.62
N ALA A 99 -5.21 -9.95 -10.14
CA ALA A 99 -4.75 -10.18 -11.51
C ALA A 99 -5.80 -10.98 -12.28
N PHE A 100 -6.08 -10.54 -13.51
CA PHE A 100 -7.06 -11.17 -14.40
C PHE A 100 -6.35 -11.89 -15.54
N PHE A 101 -6.57 -13.21 -15.66
CA PHE A 101 -5.99 -14.05 -16.71
C PHE A 101 -7.08 -14.69 -17.57
N GLY A 102 -6.78 -14.95 -18.84
CA GLY A 102 -7.72 -15.60 -19.77
C GLY A 102 -7.39 -15.31 -21.24
N ARG A 103 -8.00 -16.07 -22.16
CA ARG A 103 -7.81 -15.90 -23.61
C ARG A 103 -8.23 -14.51 -24.07
N THR A 104 -7.72 -14.10 -25.23
CA THR A 104 -8.13 -12.87 -25.91
C THR A 104 -9.65 -12.87 -26.10
N SER A 105 -10.29 -11.71 -25.89
CA SER A 105 -11.74 -11.53 -26.00
C SER A 105 -12.62 -12.20 -24.93
N ASN A 106 -12.06 -12.83 -23.89
CA ASN A 106 -12.83 -13.35 -22.73
C ASN A 106 -13.43 -12.24 -21.82
N GLY A 107 -13.39 -10.97 -22.23
CA GLY A 107 -14.00 -9.88 -21.47
C GLY A 107 -13.22 -9.40 -20.24
N LYS A 108 -11.90 -9.68 -20.14
CA LYS A 108 -11.06 -9.23 -19.01
C LYS A 108 -11.18 -7.72 -18.73
N SER A 109 -11.02 -6.89 -19.77
CA SER A 109 -11.18 -5.43 -19.65
C SER A 109 -12.59 -5.01 -19.29
N SER A 110 -13.61 -5.73 -19.78
CA SER A 110 -15.02 -5.47 -19.45
C SER A 110 -15.32 -5.74 -17.98
N VAL A 111 -14.78 -6.84 -17.41
CA VAL A 111 -14.90 -7.16 -15.98
C VAL A 111 -14.24 -6.09 -15.13
N ILE A 112 -13.04 -5.65 -15.52
CA ILE A 112 -12.31 -4.58 -14.83
C ILE A 112 -13.13 -3.29 -14.83
N ASN A 113 -13.63 -2.86 -15.98
CA ASN A 113 -14.44 -1.65 -16.10
C ASN A 113 -15.74 -1.75 -15.28
N ALA A 114 -16.37 -2.93 -15.22
CA ALA A 114 -17.55 -3.16 -14.40
C ALA A 114 -17.24 -3.05 -12.90
N ILE A 115 -16.12 -3.62 -12.42
CA ILE A 115 -15.66 -3.48 -11.03
C ILE A 115 -15.36 -2.00 -10.72
N LEU A 116 -14.75 -1.30 -11.66
CA LEU A 116 -14.37 0.11 -11.52
C LEU A 116 -15.53 1.07 -11.84
N GLY A 117 -16.70 0.58 -12.23
CA GLY A 117 -17.89 1.40 -12.54
C GLY A 117 -17.69 2.43 -13.66
N ASP A 118 -16.61 2.30 -14.45
CA ASP A 118 -16.23 3.27 -15.48
C ASP A 118 -15.44 2.58 -16.61
N SER A 119 -15.54 3.12 -17.83
CA SER A 119 -14.92 2.58 -19.04
C SER A 119 -13.46 3.00 -19.17
N ILE A 120 -12.62 2.58 -18.24
CA ILE A 120 -11.21 2.99 -18.13
C ILE A 120 -10.35 2.26 -19.16
N LEU A 121 -10.52 0.94 -19.29
CA LEU A 121 -9.81 0.13 -20.28
C LEU A 121 -10.59 0.04 -21.60
N PRO A 122 -9.91 -0.02 -22.75
CA PRO A 122 -10.55 -0.34 -24.02
C PRO A 122 -11.26 -1.69 -23.90
N SER A 123 -12.55 -1.70 -24.20
CA SER A 123 -13.38 -2.90 -24.20
C SER A 123 -14.30 -2.84 -25.42
N GLY A 124 -14.20 -3.85 -26.29
CA GLY A 124 -14.94 -3.91 -27.56
C GLY A 124 -14.35 -4.97 -28.49
N ILE A 125 -15.08 -5.28 -29.58
CA ILE A 125 -14.64 -6.25 -30.59
C ILE A 125 -13.38 -5.72 -31.28
N GLY A 126 -12.31 -6.50 -31.31
CA GLY A 126 -11.04 -6.12 -31.96
C GLY A 126 -10.08 -5.30 -31.10
N HIS A 127 -10.46 -4.88 -29.88
CA HIS A 127 -9.54 -4.26 -28.94
C HIS A 127 -8.75 -5.34 -28.18
N THR A 128 -7.43 -5.35 -28.34
CA THR A 128 -6.54 -6.30 -27.66
C THR A 128 -5.41 -5.58 -26.94
N THR A 129 -5.22 -5.87 -25.66
CA THR A 129 -4.06 -5.40 -24.90
C THR A 129 -2.87 -6.32 -25.17
N SER A 130 -1.79 -5.82 -25.80
CA SER A 130 -0.58 -6.59 -26.11
C SER A 130 0.39 -6.74 -24.94
N CYS A 131 0.19 -5.96 -23.87
CA CYS A 131 1.04 -5.95 -22.68
C CYS A 131 0.22 -6.10 -21.40
N PHE A 132 0.91 -6.43 -20.30
CA PHE A 132 0.34 -6.33 -18.97
C PHE A 132 0.02 -4.86 -18.65
N LEU A 133 -1.18 -4.60 -18.14
CA LEU A 133 -1.58 -3.28 -17.66
C LEU A 133 -1.82 -3.37 -16.15
N SER A 134 -1.29 -2.40 -15.39
CA SER A 134 -1.56 -2.26 -13.96
C SER A 134 -2.36 -0.98 -13.72
N MET A 135 -3.38 -1.03 -12.87
CA MET A 135 -4.13 0.15 -12.45
C MET A 135 -4.00 0.36 -10.95
N LYS A 136 -3.91 1.62 -10.55
CA LYS A 136 -3.86 2.05 -9.15
C LYS A 136 -4.73 3.30 -8.95
N GLY A 137 -5.26 3.46 -7.75
CA GLY A 137 -5.89 4.73 -7.34
C GLY A 137 -4.83 5.73 -6.91
N CYS A 138 -5.02 7.00 -7.25
CA CYS A 138 -4.20 8.12 -6.78
C CYS A 138 -5.08 9.22 -6.19
N SER A 139 -4.47 10.11 -5.40
CA SER A 139 -5.16 11.27 -4.85
C SER A 139 -5.23 12.45 -5.83
N GLU A 140 -4.69 12.30 -7.04
CA GLU A 140 -4.74 13.35 -8.06
C GLU A 140 -6.13 13.41 -8.70
N PRO A 141 -6.60 14.62 -9.06
CA PRO A 141 -7.92 14.79 -9.66
C PRO A 141 -7.99 14.20 -11.07
N GLU A 142 -6.90 14.32 -11.82
CA GLU A 142 -6.83 13.90 -13.22
C GLU A 142 -6.06 12.57 -13.39
N PRO A 143 -6.55 11.66 -14.24
CA PRO A 143 -5.89 10.38 -14.47
C PRO A 143 -4.65 10.51 -15.37
N PHE A 144 -3.64 9.70 -15.11
CA PHE A 144 -2.38 9.67 -15.86
C PHE A 144 -1.79 8.27 -16.01
N VAL A 145 -0.94 8.06 -17.02
CA VAL A 145 -0.14 6.84 -17.21
C VAL A 145 1.33 7.14 -16.95
N ILE A 146 2.01 6.21 -16.27
CA ILE A 146 3.47 6.17 -16.22
C ILE A 146 3.96 5.01 -17.08
N ALA A 147 4.82 5.31 -18.05
CA ALA A 147 5.43 4.32 -18.93
C ALA A 147 6.59 3.58 -18.21
N PRO A 148 6.96 2.37 -18.65
CA PRO A 148 8.06 1.62 -18.04
C PRO A 148 9.42 2.32 -18.17
N GLU A 149 9.58 3.04 -19.28
CA GLU A 149 10.84 3.65 -19.73
C GLU A 149 11.00 5.09 -19.25
N SER A 150 9.96 5.69 -18.66
CA SER A 150 9.97 7.09 -18.22
C SER A 150 9.12 7.30 -16.96
N PRO A 151 9.63 8.00 -15.94
CA PRO A 151 8.85 8.38 -14.77
C PRO A 151 7.85 9.52 -15.05
N GLU A 152 7.81 10.03 -16.29
CA GLU A 152 6.93 11.12 -16.69
C GLU A 152 5.45 10.71 -16.64
N LYS A 153 4.62 11.62 -16.14
CA LYS A 153 3.16 11.45 -16.10
C LYS A 153 2.57 11.89 -17.42
N LEU A 154 2.00 10.95 -18.15
CA LEU A 154 1.29 11.22 -19.39
C LEU A 154 -0.20 11.38 -19.08
N ALA A 155 -0.72 12.59 -19.29
CA ALA A 155 -2.15 12.88 -19.11
C ALA A 155 -2.99 12.03 -20.08
N ILE A 156 -4.12 11.53 -19.59
CA ILE A 156 -5.01 10.69 -20.39
C ILE A 156 -6.15 11.57 -20.88
N SER A 157 -6.12 11.95 -22.15
CA SER A 157 -7.23 12.68 -22.74
C SER A 157 -8.46 11.78 -22.84
N VAL A 158 -9.65 12.35 -22.69
CA VAL A 158 -10.96 11.65 -22.73
C VAL A 158 -11.21 10.92 -24.07
N ASN A 159 -10.41 11.22 -25.10
CA ASN A 159 -10.40 10.54 -26.41
C ASN A 159 -9.28 9.50 -26.58
N CYS A 160 -8.31 9.42 -25.67
CA CYS A 160 -7.34 8.33 -25.60
C CYS A 160 -7.90 7.22 -24.71
N ARG A 161 -8.92 6.52 -25.20
CA ARG A 161 -9.12 5.12 -24.79
C ARG A 161 -7.81 4.41 -25.15
N ILE A 162 -7.16 3.79 -24.16
CA ILE A 162 -5.86 3.13 -24.32
C ILE A 162 -5.94 2.26 -25.59
N MET A 163 -5.26 2.65 -26.67
CA MET A 163 -5.15 1.87 -27.90
C MET A 163 -3.87 1.04 -27.86
#